data_AF-A0A1H3NQA4-F1
#
_entry.id   AF-A0A1H3NQA4-F1
#
_cell.length_a   1.000
_cell.length_b   1.000
_cell.length_c   1.000
_cell.angle_alpha   90.00
_cell.angle_beta   90.00
_cell.angle_gamma   90.00
#
_symmetry.space_group_name_H-M   'P 1'
#
loop_
_entity.id
_entity.type
_entity.pdbx_description
1 polymer ?
#
loop_
_entity_poly.entity_id
_entity_poly.type
_entity_poly.pdbx_seq_one_letter_code
_entity_poly.pdbx_strand_id
1 'polypeptide(L)' 'MLQDLTGFHLDYAISILDTFGIEVILKETNFSKFSRNGLKRIVRQRYTANNVLELTVAYF' A
#
# COMPACT_ATOMS: atom_id res chain seq x y z
N MET A 1 17.41 0.38 2.33
CA MET A 1 16.29 -0.29 3.03
C MET A 1 15.08 0.58 2.78
N LEU A 2 14.03 0.07 2.12
CA LEU A 2 12.86 0.90 1.81
C LEU A 2 12.20 1.35 3.11
N GLN A 3 11.69 2.57 3.11
CA GLN A 3 10.93 3.11 4.23
C GLN A 3 9.62 2.32 4.43
N ASP A 4 9.17 2.19 5.68
CA ASP A 4 7.84 1.65 5.97
C ASP A 4 6.78 2.66 5.52
N LEU A 5 5.91 2.26 4.59
CA LEU A 5 4.85 3.09 4.02
C LEU A 5 3.50 2.88 4.74
N THR A 6 3.47 2.14 5.84
CA THR A 6 2.24 1.93 6.62
C THR A 6 1.64 3.26 7.09
N GLY A 7 0.34 3.46 6.87
CA GLY A 7 -0.39 4.70 7.16
C GLY A 7 -0.41 5.73 6.03
N PHE A 8 0.44 5.57 5.00
CA PHE A 8 0.48 6.50 3.87
C PHE A 8 -0.74 6.31 2.96
N HIS A 9 -1.13 7.38 2.28
CA HIS A 9 -2.11 7.31 1.21
C HIS A 9 -1.57 6.46 0.05
N LEU A 10 -2.44 5.64 -0.52
CA LEU A 10 -2.05 4.71 -1.58
C LEU A 10 -1.39 5.42 -2.76
N ASP A 11 -1.99 6.50 -3.26
CA ASP A 11 -1.52 7.20 -4.45
C ASP A 11 -0.10 7.77 -4.25
N TYR A 12 0.15 8.31 -3.05
CA TYR A 12 1.46 8.83 -2.70
C TYR A 12 2.50 7.71 -2.58
N ALA A 13 2.14 6.59 -1.96
CA ALA A 13 3.03 5.44 -1.83
C ALA A 13 3.37 4.82 -3.19
N ILE A 14 2.40 4.71 -4.11
CA ILE A 14 2.66 4.21 -5.48
C ILE A 14 3.66 5.12 -6.20
N SER A 15 3.49 6.44 -6.12
CA SER A 15 4.41 7.39 -6.76
C SER A 15 5.85 7.25 -6.24
N ILE A 16 6.02 7.03 -4.94
CA ILE A 16 7.34 6.74 -4.35
C ILE A 16 7.90 5.43 -4.91
N LEU A 17 7.12 4.35 -4.89
CA LEU A 17 7.57 3.01 -5.29
C LEU A 17 7.93 2.95 -6.79
N ASP A 18 7.16 3.65 -7.62
CA ASP A 18 7.41 3.78 -9.06
C ASP A 18 8.73 4.53 -9.33
N THR A 19 9.00 5.59 -8.56
CA THR A 19 10.28 6.32 -8.63
C THR A 19 11.48 5.43 -8.32
N PHE A 20 11.31 4.43 -7.45
CA PHE A 20 12.34 3.45 -7.10
C PHE A 20 12.34 2.20 -7.97
N GLY A 21 11.44 2.08 -8.96
CA GLY A 21 11.31 0.92 -9.83
C GLY A 21 10.93 -0.37 -9.08
N ILE A 22 10.13 -0.25 -8.02
CA ILE A 22 9.73 -1.39 -7.19
C ILE A 22 8.39 -1.92 -7.67
N GLU A 23 8.35 -3.22 -8.01
CA GLU A 23 7.10 -3.90 -8.33
C GLU A 23 6.27 -4.15 -7.07
N VAL A 24 4.96 -3.92 -7.19
CA VAL A 24 4.02 -3.94 -6.08
C VAL A 24 2.82 -4.84 -6.36
N ILE A 25 2.48 -5.71 -5.43
CA ILE A 25 1.21 -6.44 -5.41
C ILE A 25 0.28 -5.76 -4.43
N LEU A 26 -0.87 -5.29 -4.91
CA LEU A 26 -1.90 -4.67 -4.08
C LEU A 26 -2.93 -5.69 -3.63
N LYS A 27 -3.16 -5.76 -2.32
CA LYS A 27 -4.25 -6.52 -1.70
C LYS A 27 -5.20 -5.57 -0.99
N GLU A 28 -6.47 -5.62 -1.35
CA GLU A 28 -7.50 -4.87 -0.63
C GLU A 28 -8.08 -5.73 0.48
N THR A 29 -8.26 -5.14 1.67
CA THR A 29 -9.03 -5.80 2.72
C THR A 29 -10.52 -5.59 2.50
N ASN A 30 -11.33 -6.58 2.85
CA ASN A 30 -12.80 -6.48 2.84
C ASN A 30 -13.37 -5.57 3.95
N PHE A 31 -12.56 -4.71 4.57
CA PHE A 31 -13.06 -3.65 5.45
C PHE A 31 -13.71 -2.54 4.61
N SER A 32 -14.72 -2.90 3.82
CA SER A 32 -15.72 -1.95 3.38
C SER A 32 -16.68 -1.78 4.54
N LYS A 33 -16.67 -0.60 5.18
CA LYS A 33 -17.94 -0.05 5.69
C LYS A 33 -17.97 1.45 5.98
N PHE A 34 -16.88 2.15 6.26
CA PHE A 34 -16.99 3.58 6.62
C PHE A 34 -15.75 4.41 6.29
N SER A 35 -15.35 4.46 5.01
CA SER A 35 -14.49 5.56 4.58
C SER A 35 -15.34 6.76 4.23
N ARG A 36 -15.20 7.87 4.99
CA ARG A 36 -16.01 9.08 4.76
C ARG A 36 -15.68 9.79 3.43
N ASN A 37 -14.57 9.43 2.81
CA ASN A 37 -13.92 10.19 1.73
C ASN A 37 -13.31 9.30 0.63
N GLY A 38 -13.47 7.98 0.70
CA GLY A 38 -12.98 7.02 -0.32
C GLY A 38 -11.46 6.85 -0.34
N LEU A 39 -10.74 7.38 0.66
CA LEU A 39 -9.28 7.37 0.66
C LEU A 39 -8.73 6.01 1.12
N LYS A 40 -7.82 5.46 0.31
CA LYS A 40 -7.09 4.23 0.61
C LYS A 40 -5.79 4.55 1.35
N ARG A 41 -5.52 3.80 2.41
CA ARG A 41 -4.24 3.83 3.12
C ARG A 41 -3.63 2.44 3.23
N ILE A 42 -2.31 2.39 3.27
CA ILE A 42 -1.57 1.15 3.51
C ILE A 42 -1.71 0.77 4.97
N VAL A 43 -2.13 -0.46 5.24
CA VAL A 43 -2.28 -1.01 6.61
C VAL A 43 -1.29 -2.11 6.91
N ARG A 44 -0.65 -2.67 5.88
CA ARG A 44 0.42 -3.66 6.02
C ARG A 44 1.32 -3.64 4.80
N GLN A 45 2.61 -3.82 5.04
CA GLN A 45 3.65 -3.98 4.05
C GLN A 45 4.40 -5.28 4.31
N ARG A 46 4.69 -6.06 3.25
CA ARG A 46 5.47 -7.30 3.35
C ARG A 46 6.35 -7.48 2.11
N TYR A 47 7.61 -7.82 2.35
CA TYR A 47 8.49 -8.30 1.28
C TYR A 47 8.22 -9.77 0.96
N THR A 48 8.08 -10.07 -0.32
CA THR A 48 8.01 -11.45 -0.83
C THR A 48 9.38 -11.95 -1.27
N ALA A 49 9.51 -13.26 -1.49
CA ALA A 49 10.78 -13.89 -1.87
C ALA A 49 11.35 -13.43 -3.22
N ASN A 50 10.56 -12.74 -4.04
CA ASN A 50 10.93 -12.31 -5.40
C ASN A 50 11.25 -10.81 -5.50
N ASN A 51 11.63 -10.15 -4.40
CA ASN A 51 11.80 -8.69 -4.33
C ASN A 51 10.53 -7.87 -4.65
N VAL A 52 9.36 -8.52 -4.74
CA VAL A 52 8.09 -7.84 -4.94
C VAL A 52 7.53 -7.40 -3.59
N LEU A 53 7.09 -6.14 -3.53
CA LEU A 53 6.48 -5.58 -2.34
C LEU A 53 4.98 -5.86 -2.33
N GLU A 54 4.50 -6.55 -1.31
CA GLU A 54 3.07 -6.73 -1.11
C GLU A 54 2.54 -5.64 -0.17
N LEU A 55 1.59 -4.85 -0.67
CA LEU A 55 0.89 -3.82 0.11
C LEU A 55 -0.55 -4.23 0.33
N THR A 56 -0.96 -4.21 1.59
CA THR A 56 -2.36 -4.35 1.97
C THR A 56 -2.95 -2.97 2.24
N VAL A 57 -4.09 -2.67 1.62
CA VAL A 57 -4.79 -1.39 1.75
C VAL A 57 -6.15 -1.56 2.41
N ALA A 58 -6.57 -0.52 3.14
CA ALA A 58 -7.92 -0.40 3.69
C ALA A 58 -8.47 1.00 3.42
N TYR A 59 -9.80 1.08 3.42
CA TYR A 59 -10.56 2.31 3.24
C TYR A 59 -10.77 2.98 4.61
N PHE A 60 -10.51 4.29 4.69
CA PHE A 60 -10.69 5.11 5.91
C PHE A 60 -11.41 6.42 5.63
#